data_AF-A0A2W4LZD5-F1
#
_entry.id   AF-A0A2W4LZD5-F1
#
_cell.length_a   1.000
_cell.length_b   1.000
_cell.length_c   1.000
_cell.angle_alpha   90.00
_cell.angle_beta   90.00
_cell.angle_gamma   90.00
#
_symmetry.space_group_name_H-M   'P 1'
#
loop_
_entity.id
_entity.type
_entity.pdbx_description
1 polymer ?
#
loop_
_entity_poly.entity_id
_entity_poly.type
_entity_poly.pdbx_seq_one_letter_code
_entity_poly.pdbx_strand_id
1 'polypeptide(L)'
;MENEPVPPASRPVPAASQKRDRVVGLSVVAGAFLLSLGISLWAKGVSEPETSQAPAPPTTAGIQGWPNKVDPLALLERARSLTPRPLLRGIVAEGVASDGTIDLRSATAYARYSFQSPPGHGPQPPREPGVVPRRANCGRQSVRVGRQGIEAEADQAHVPCPALQREPLPEPRCTFAAIWRHARKLGANPEGRARIEYYRAAAGPAYRFELPGTSIRFSLYGDCERQLTTGEAVGSVP
;
A
#
# COMPACT_ATOMS: atom_id res chain seq x y z
N MET A 1 -23.98 -31.71 83.62
CA MET A 1 -25.22 -31.30 82.96
C MET A 1 -24.87 -30.10 82.10
N GLU A 2 -24.62 -30.32 80.82
CA GLU A 2 -24.56 -29.27 79.80
C GLU A 2 -25.30 -29.86 78.60
N ASN A 3 -26.45 -29.25 78.26
CA ASN A 3 -27.28 -29.66 77.14
C ASN A 3 -26.80 -28.95 75.88
N GLU A 4 -26.32 -29.73 74.92
CA GLU A 4 -25.92 -29.28 73.59
C GLU A 4 -27.13 -28.73 72.81
N PRO A 5 -27.04 -27.53 72.20
CA PRO A 5 -28.14 -26.97 71.42
C PRO A 5 -28.30 -27.70 70.09
N VAL A 6 -29.51 -28.24 69.88
CA VAL A 6 -29.92 -28.92 68.64
C VAL A 6 -29.94 -27.92 67.48
N PRO A 7 -29.29 -28.22 66.33
CA PRO A 7 -29.27 -27.32 65.18
C PRO A 7 -30.66 -27.16 64.55
N PRO A 8 -31.03 -25.96 64.07
CA PRO A 8 -32.33 -25.72 63.49
C PRO A 8 -32.51 -26.49 62.16
N ALA A 9 -33.67 -27.12 62.01
CA ALA A 9 -34.06 -27.86 60.82
C ALA A 9 -34.07 -26.96 59.57
N SER A 10 -33.35 -27.41 58.54
CA SER A 10 -33.26 -26.75 57.23
C SER A 10 -34.63 -26.74 56.54
N ARG A 11 -35.14 -25.54 56.21
CA ARG A 11 -36.40 -25.38 55.48
C ARG A 11 -36.25 -25.92 54.04
N PRO A 12 -37.20 -26.72 53.53
CA PRO A 12 -37.16 -27.24 52.17
C PRO A 12 -37.35 -26.11 51.15
N VAL A 13 -36.39 -25.98 50.23
CA VAL A 13 -36.46 -25.02 49.12
C VAL A 13 -37.52 -25.49 48.11
N PRO A 14 -38.45 -24.62 47.66
CA PRO A 14 -39.52 -25.01 46.74
C PRO A 14 -38.98 -25.43 45.37
N ALA A 15 -39.38 -26.61 44.89
CA ALA A 15 -38.92 -27.24 43.65
C ALA A 15 -39.13 -26.41 42.36
N ALA A 16 -40.00 -25.40 42.39
CA ALA A 16 -40.22 -24.49 41.27
C ALA A 16 -39.06 -23.50 41.04
N SER A 17 -38.32 -23.11 42.09
CA SER A 17 -37.15 -22.22 41.93
C SER A 17 -35.99 -22.95 41.24
N GLN A 18 -35.80 -24.23 41.55
CA GLN A 18 -34.72 -25.06 40.98
C GLN A 18 -34.81 -25.20 39.45
N LYS A 19 -36.01 -25.27 38.87
CA LYS A 19 -36.15 -25.34 37.40
C LYS A 19 -35.76 -24.02 36.72
N ARG A 20 -36.14 -22.89 37.32
CA ARG A 20 -35.80 -21.56 36.79
C ARG A 20 -34.30 -21.29 36.88
N ASP A 21 -33.67 -21.65 38.00
CA ASP A 21 -32.22 -21.49 38.19
C ASP A 21 -31.43 -22.37 37.21
N ARG A 22 -31.91 -23.59 36.91
CA ARG A 22 -31.32 -24.45 35.87
C ARG A 22 -31.39 -23.84 34.48
N VAL A 23 -32.53 -23.26 34.10
CA VAL A 23 -32.70 -22.62 32.78
C VAL A 23 -31.84 -21.36 32.66
N VAL A 24 -31.75 -20.56 33.72
CA VAL A 24 -30.88 -19.37 33.76
C VAL A 24 -29.42 -19.79 33.65
N GLY A 25 -28.99 -20.80 34.43
CA GLY A 25 -27.62 -21.34 34.36
C GLY A 25 -27.27 -21.87 32.97
N LEU A 26 -28.17 -22.64 32.35
CA LEU A 26 -27.95 -23.18 31.00
C LEU A 26 -27.86 -22.07 29.95
N SER A 27 -28.68 -21.02 30.08
CA SER A 27 -28.66 -19.86 29.19
C SER A 27 -27.35 -19.09 29.27
N VAL A 28 -26.80 -18.91 30.49
CA VAL A 28 -25.50 -18.25 30.69
C VAL A 28 -24.38 -19.06 30.07
N VAL A 29 -24.37 -20.39 30.28
CA VAL A 29 -23.34 -21.28 29.69
C VAL A 29 -23.42 -21.28 28.16
N ALA A 30 -24.63 -21.38 27.59
CA ALA A 30 -24.82 -21.33 26.15
C ALA A 30 -24.38 -19.98 25.55
N GLY A 31 -24.71 -18.87 26.21
CA GLY A 31 -24.28 -17.53 25.80
C GLY A 31 -22.77 -17.36 25.81
N ALA A 32 -22.10 -17.81 26.88
CA ALA A 32 -20.64 -17.76 26.98
C ALA A 32 -19.95 -18.64 25.93
N PHE A 33 -20.49 -19.83 25.65
CA PHE A 33 -19.99 -20.73 24.62
C PHE A 33 -20.13 -20.15 23.21
N LEU A 34 -21.27 -19.53 22.89
CA LEU A 34 -21.46 -18.86 21.60
C LEU A 34 -20.53 -17.65 21.44
N LEU A 35 -20.32 -16.88 22.52
CA LEU A 35 -19.38 -15.76 22.52
C LEU A 35 -17.94 -16.22 22.28
N SER A 36 -17.49 -17.29 22.94
CA SER A 36 -16.14 -17.82 22.76
C SER A 36 -15.93 -18.42 21.36
N LEU A 37 -16.95 -19.05 20.77
CA LEU A 37 -16.97 -19.47 19.38
C LEU A 37 -16.85 -18.27 18.43
N GLY A 38 -17.60 -17.20 18.69
CA GLY A 38 -17.51 -15.95 17.92
C GLY A 38 -16.10 -15.35 17.93
N ILE A 39 -15.48 -15.25 19.12
CA ILE A 39 -14.10 -14.76 19.27
C ILE A 39 -13.10 -15.69 18.58
N SER A 40 -13.29 -17.01 18.69
CA SER A 40 -12.40 -18.00 18.06
C SER A 40 -12.47 -17.97 16.54
N LEU A 41 -13.67 -17.80 15.96
CA LEU A 41 -13.85 -17.67 14.51
C LEU A 41 -13.30 -16.33 14.00
N TRP A 42 -13.49 -15.25 14.76
CA TRP A 42 -12.89 -13.95 14.46
C TRP A 42 -11.35 -14.03 14.49
N ALA A 43 -10.78 -14.63 15.54
CA ALA A 43 -9.34 -14.84 15.66
C ALA A 43 -8.79 -15.74 14.54
N LYS A 44 -9.53 -16.80 14.16
CA LYS A 44 -9.17 -17.66 13.03
C LYS A 44 -9.09 -16.84 11.74
N GLY A 45 -10.11 -16.04 11.44
CA GLY A 45 -10.13 -15.16 10.26
C GLY A 45 -8.98 -14.15 10.22
N VAL A 46 -8.58 -13.61 11.38
CA VAL A 46 -7.41 -12.70 11.48
C VAL A 46 -6.08 -13.46 11.37
N SER A 47 -6.07 -14.75 11.69
CA SER A 47 -4.84 -15.56 11.69
C SER A 47 -4.47 -16.14 10.33
N GLU A 48 -5.44 -16.44 9.45
CA GLU A 48 -5.20 -16.97 8.11
C GLU A 48 -4.53 -15.89 7.23
N PRO A 49 -3.26 -16.07 6.82
CA PRO A 49 -2.56 -15.06 6.05
C PRO A 49 -3.14 -15.00 4.63
N GLU A 50 -3.55 -13.81 4.22
CA GLU A 50 -3.85 -13.55 2.81
C GLU A 50 -2.56 -13.82 2.02
N THR A 51 -2.58 -14.88 1.22
CA THR A 51 -1.41 -15.34 0.48
C THR A 51 -1.29 -14.51 -0.80
N SER A 52 -0.09 -13.97 -1.06
CA SER A 52 0.19 -13.24 -2.29
C SER A 52 -0.14 -14.09 -3.50
N GLN A 53 -1.06 -13.61 -4.34
CA GLN A 53 -1.31 -14.20 -5.66
C GLN A 53 -0.15 -13.83 -6.60
N ALA A 54 0.15 -14.72 -7.56
CA ALA A 54 1.07 -14.40 -8.63
C ALA A 54 0.47 -13.27 -9.50
N PRO A 55 1.27 -12.31 -9.97
CA PRO A 55 0.76 -11.25 -10.83
C PRO A 55 0.28 -11.82 -12.17
N ALA A 56 -0.71 -11.15 -12.77
CA ALA A 56 -1.14 -11.45 -14.13
C ALA A 56 0.01 -11.18 -15.12
N PRO A 57 0.06 -11.92 -16.26
CA PRO A 57 1.08 -11.68 -17.28
C PRO A 57 0.98 -10.26 -17.85
N PRO A 58 2.08 -9.73 -18.40
CA PRO A 58 2.09 -8.40 -19.00
C PRO A 58 1.08 -8.28 -20.15
N THR A 59 0.41 -7.13 -20.21
CA THR A 59 -0.61 -6.84 -21.21
C THR A 59 -0.46 -5.45 -21.79
N THR A 60 -0.77 -5.29 -23.07
CA THR A 60 -0.81 -3.97 -23.73
C THR A 60 -2.23 -3.41 -23.79
N ALA A 61 -3.24 -4.20 -23.38
CA ALA A 61 -4.64 -3.81 -23.45
C ALA A 61 -4.91 -2.57 -22.58
N GLY A 62 -5.48 -1.55 -23.21
CA GLY A 62 -5.83 -0.29 -22.55
C GLY A 62 -4.68 0.70 -22.38
N ILE A 63 -3.48 0.44 -22.91
CA ILE A 63 -2.39 1.42 -22.89
C ILE A 63 -2.52 2.37 -24.08
N GLN A 64 -2.97 3.59 -23.81
CA GLN A 64 -3.09 4.63 -24.82
C GLN A 64 -1.71 5.03 -25.38
N GLY A 65 -1.60 5.12 -26.70
CA GLY A 65 -0.36 5.53 -27.38
C GLY A 65 0.73 4.45 -27.45
N TRP A 66 0.43 3.21 -27.03
CA TRP A 66 1.37 2.09 -27.09
C TRP A 66 1.85 1.77 -28.53
N PRO A 67 3.14 1.48 -28.76
CA PRO A 67 4.27 1.61 -27.82
C PRO A 67 4.95 2.99 -27.88
N ASN A 68 4.59 3.86 -28.83
CA ASN A 68 5.44 4.98 -29.25
C ASN A 68 5.28 6.27 -28.42
N LYS A 69 4.10 6.50 -27.86
CA LYS A 69 3.73 7.77 -27.19
C LYS A 69 2.87 7.48 -25.97
N VAL A 70 3.43 6.73 -25.03
CA VAL A 70 2.72 6.38 -23.81
C VAL A 70 2.87 7.51 -22.80
N ASP A 71 1.76 7.99 -22.23
CA ASP A 71 1.78 8.95 -21.12
C ASP A 71 1.84 8.18 -19.78
N PRO A 72 2.96 8.28 -19.02
CA PRO A 72 3.09 7.56 -17.76
C PRO A 72 2.08 8.02 -16.70
N LEU A 73 1.63 9.27 -16.71
CA LEU A 73 0.70 9.76 -15.68
C LEU A 73 -0.73 9.33 -15.98
N ALA A 74 -1.12 9.29 -17.26
CA ALA A 74 -2.42 8.76 -17.68
C ALA A 74 -2.60 7.27 -17.35
N LEU A 75 -1.50 6.51 -17.22
CA LEU A 75 -1.50 5.10 -16.85
C LEU A 75 -1.63 4.82 -15.34
N LEU A 76 -1.58 5.84 -14.48
CA LEU A 76 -1.56 5.66 -13.03
C LEU A 76 -2.80 4.90 -12.50
N GLU A 77 -4.00 5.23 -12.99
CA GLU A 77 -5.23 4.53 -12.58
C GLU A 77 -5.25 3.07 -13.04
N ARG A 78 -4.73 2.81 -14.24
CA ARG A 78 -4.56 1.44 -14.71
C ARG A 78 -3.57 0.69 -13.84
N ALA A 79 -2.46 1.32 -13.45
CA ALA A 79 -1.48 0.73 -12.56
C ALA A 79 -2.08 0.39 -11.19
N ARG A 80 -2.90 1.29 -10.60
CA ARG A 80 -3.64 1.00 -9.35
C ARG A 80 -4.50 -0.25 -9.47
N SER A 81 -5.20 -0.43 -10.60
CA SER A 81 -6.09 -1.58 -10.79
C SER A 81 -5.36 -2.94 -10.83
N LEU A 82 -4.04 -2.95 -11.01
CA LEU A 82 -3.22 -4.17 -11.10
C LEU A 82 -2.60 -4.58 -9.76
N THR A 83 -2.81 -3.81 -8.69
CA THR A 83 -2.28 -4.12 -7.37
C THR A 83 -3.36 -3.95 -6.30
N PRO A 84 -3.40 -4.82 -5.27
CA PRO A 84 -4.26 -4.60 -4.11
C PRO A 84 -3.72 -3.51 -3.17
N ARG A 85 -2.54 -2.93 -3.43
CA ARG A 85 -1.89 -1.97 -2.52
C ARG A 85 -2.31 -0.53 -2.88
N PRO A 86 -3.04 0.18 -2.01
CA PRO A 86 -3.71 1.42 -2.40
C PRO A 86 -2.83 2.68 -2.33
N LEU A 87 -1.75 2.66 -1.54
CA LEU A 87 -0.97 3.87 -1.24
C LEU A 87 0.14 4.07 -2.26
N LEU A 88 0.01 5.09 -3.12
CA LEU A 88 1.08 5.49 -4.02
C LEU A 88 2.29 6.01 -3.24
N ARG A 89 3.49 5.48 -3.54
CA ARG A 89 4.76 5.86 -2.93
C ARG A 89 5.75 6.49 -3.88
N GLY A 90 5.59 6.29 -5.17
CA GLY A 90 6.29 7.06 -6.18
C GLY A 90 6.09 6.55 -7.59
N ILE A 91 6.54 7.36 -8.53
CA ILE A 91 6.53 7.06 -9.95
C ILE A 91 7.96 7.31 -10.45
N VAL A 92 8.51 6.39 -11.24
CA VAL A 92 9.76 6.60 -11.98
C VAL A 92 9.44 6.40 -13.44
N ALA A 93 9.77 7.38 -14.28
CA ALA A 93 9.69 7.26 -15.73
C ALA A 93 11.05 7.56 -16.34
N GLU A 94 11.54 6.61 -17.13
CA GLU A 94 12.82 6.68 -17.83
C GLU A 94 12.54 6.81 -19.33
N GLY A 95 13.31 7.66 -20.02
CA GLY A 95 13.13 7.86 -21.45
C GLY A 95 12.02 8.85 -21.82
N VAL A 96 11.68 9.79 -20.92
CA VAL A 96 10.59 10.76 -21.13
C VAL A 96 11.03 11.81 -22.15
N ALA A 97 10.31 11.92 -23.26
CA ALA A 97 10.50 12.94 -24.28
C ALA A 97 9.95 14.30 -23.84
N SER A 98 10.29 15.36 -24.56
CA SER A 98 9.89 16.74 -24.22
C SER A 98 8.38 17.02 -24.27
N ASP A 99 7.60 16.14 -24.91
CA ASP A 99 6.13 16.16 -24.89
C ASP A 99 5.53 15.41 -23.68
N GLY A 100 6.36 14.87 -22.79
CA GLY A 100 5.94 14.16 -21.58
C GLY A 100 5.64 12.68 -21.78
N THR A 101 5.77 12.15 -23.00
CA THR A 101 5.51 10.74 -23.31
C THR A 101 6.79 9.89 -23.31
N ILE A 102 6.65 8.57 -23.27
CA ILE A 102 7.73 7.60 -23.42
C ILE A 102 7.52 6.74 -24.69
N ASP A 103 8.60 6.51 -25.44
CA ASP A 103 8.64 5.53 -26.54
C ASP A 103 9.18 4.21 -25.98
N LEU A 104 8.26 3.29 -25.71
CA LEU A 104 8.54 1.99 -25.12
C LEU A 104 9.14 1.00 -26.11
N ARG A 105 9.42 1.35 -27.37
CA ARG A 105 10.28 0.52 -28.23
C ARG A 105 11.74 0.59 -27.79
N SER A 106 12.15 1.70 -27.16
CA SER A 106 13.48 1.83 -26.59
C SER A 106 13.68 0.82 -25.46
N ALA A 107 14.82 0.12 -25.47
CA ALA A 107 15.14 -0.88 -24.45
C ALA A 107 15.30 -0.28 -23.03
N THR A 108 15.62 1.01 -22.94
CA THR A 108 15.85 1.72 -21.67
C THR A 108 14.62 2.47 -21.17
N ALA A 109 13.58 2.64 -22.00
CA ALA A 109 12.39 3.38 -21.62
C ALA A 109 11.41 2.50 -20.81
N TYR A 110 10.94 3.03 -19.68
CA TYR A 110 9.93 2.37 -18.85
C TYR A 110 9.26 3.37 -17.91
N ALA A 111 8.12 2.97 -17.35
CA ALA A 111 7.55 3.59 -16.16
C ALA A 111 7.38 2.55 -15.05
N ARG A 112 7.54 2.96 -13.79
CA ARG A 112 7.34 2.13 -12.60
C ARG A 112 6.56 2.91 -11.55
N TYR A 113 5.48 2.32 -11.05
CA TYR A 113 4.64 2.85 -9.98
C TYR A 113 4.86 2.00 -8.74
N SER A 114 5.24 2.60 -7.63
CA SER A 114 5.50 1.92 -6.37
C SER A 114 4.31 2.11 -5.43
N PHE A 115 3.70 1.00 -4.99
CA PHE A 115 2.53 1.00 -4.12
C PHE A 115 2.80 0.27 -2.80
N GLN A 116 2.11 0.70 -1.75
CA GLN A 116 2.24 0.15 -0.40
C GLN A 116 0.86 -0.03 0.25
N SER A 117 0.73 -0.93 1.22
CA SER A 117 -0.45 -0.99 2.08
C SER A 117 -0.27 -0.15 3.34
N PRO A 118 -1.37 0.28 3.97
CA PRO A 118 -1.34 0.80 5.32
C PRO A 118 -0.76 -0.24 6.31
N PRO A 119 -0.28 0.19 7.48
CA PRO A 119 0.24 -0.71 8.50
C PRO A 119 -0.76 -1.81 8.87
N GLY A 120 -0.31 -3.06 8.83
CA GLY A 120 -1.12 -4.22 9.22
C GLY A 120 -2.16 -4.65 8.17
N HIS A 121 -2.19 -4.04 6.99
CA HIS A 121 -3.14 -4.34 5.92
C HIS A 121 -2.51 -5.11 4.75
N GLY A 122 -3.34 -5.91 4.08
CA GLY A 122 -3.00 -6.67 2.87
C GLY A 122 -2.28 -7.99 3.15
N PRO A 123 -1.80 -8.65 2.08
CA PRO A 123 -1.10 -9.93 2.17
C PRO A 123 0.04 -9.88 3.18
N GLN A 124 0.07 -10.88 4.05
CA GLN A 124 1.10 -11.05 5.08
C GLN A 124 1.96 -12.26 4.74
N PRO A 125 3.24 -12.27 5.17
CA PRO A 125 4.08 -13.43 4.96
C PRO A 125 3.45 -14.68 5.61
N PRO A 126 3.63 -15.87 5.00
CA PRO A 126 3.23 -17.13 5.63
C PRO A 126 3.82 -17.25 7.04
N ARG A 127 3.01 -17.74 7.98
CA ARG A 127 3.39 -17.92 9.39
C ARG A 127 2.77 -19.18 9.96
N GLU A 128 3.34 -19.66 11.05
CA GLU A 128 2.76 -20.76 11.81
C GLU A 128 1.36 -20.37 12.36
N PRO A 129 0.38 -21.28 12.30
CA PRO A 129 -0.93 -21.05 12.90
C PRO A 129 -0.83 -20.64 14.37
N GLY A 130 -1.64 -19.66 14.79
CA GLY A 130 -1.72 -19.21 16.18
C GLY A 130 -0.68 -18.16 16.60
N VAL A 131 0.20 -17.71 15.71
CA VAL A 131 1.21 -16.68 16.01
C VAL A 131 0.76 -15.30 15.55
N VAL A 132 0.74 -14.32 16.46
CA VAL A 132 0.49 -12.91 16.11
C VAL A 132 1.73 -12.25 15.52
N PRO A 133 1.57 -11.35 14.53
CA PRO A 133 2.71 -10.66 13.93
C PRO A 133 3.40 -9.75 14.97
N ARG A 134 4.71 -9.96 15.16
CA ARG A 134 5.54 -9.14 16.07
C ARG A 134 5.74 -7.71 15.58
N ARG A 135 5.53 -7.45 14.29
CA ARG A 135 5.70 -6.15 13.63
C ARG A 135 4.62 -5.98 12.57
N ALA A 136 4.14 -4.75 12.40
CA ALA A 136 3.28 -4.40 11.29
C ALA A 136 4.09 -4.42 9.98
N ASN A 137 3.60 -5.21 9.02
CA ASN A 137 4.08 -5.14 7.64
C ASN A 137 3.17 -4.18 6.88
N CYS A 138 3.77 -3.43 5.97
CA CYS A 138 3.05 -2.58 5.05
C CYS A 138 3.02 -3.22 3.64
N GLY A 139 3.90 -4.20 3.41
CA GLY A 139 4.14 -4.82 2.11
C GLY A 139 4.44 -3.81 1.01
N ARG A 140 4.81 -4.26 -0.20
CA ARG A 140 5.07 -3.36 -1.32
C ARG A 140 4.88 -4.11 -2.62
N GLN A 141 4.29 -3.46 -3.60
CA GLN A 141 4.23 -3.98 -4.96
C GLN A 141 4.50 -2.85 -5.93
N SER A 142 5.29 -3.14 -6.95
CA SER A 142 5.48 -2.20 -8.06
C SER A 142 4.66 -2.65 -9.25
N VAL A 143 4.21 -1.70 -10.05
CA VAL A 143 3.65 -1.96 -11.38
C VAL A 143 4.59 -1.36 -12.39
N ARG A 144 4.99 -2.14 -13.39
CA ARG A 144 5.96 -1.73 -14.41
C ARG A 144 5.28 -1.66 -15.78
N VAL A 145 5.60 -0.62 -16.51
CA VAL A 145 5.26 -0.43 -17.92
C VAL A 145 6.57 -0.40 -18.70
N GLY A 146 6.77 -1.35 -19.59
CA GLY A 146 7.95 -1.45 -20.44
C GLY A 146 7.61 -2.26 -21.68
N ARG A 147 8.55 -2.53 -22.59
CA ARG A 147 8.37 -3.18 -23.91
C ARG A 147 7.34 -4.32 -24.03
N GLN A 148 7.07 -5.06 -22.95
CA GLN A 148 6.14 -6.20 -22.91
C GLN A 148 4.69 -5.79 -22.60
N GLY A 149 4.45 -4.56 -22.16
CA GLY A 149 3.16 -4.04 -21.72
C GLY A 149 3.22 -3.48 -20.30
N ILE A 150 2.08 -3.49 -19.62
CA ILE A 150 1.95 -3.19 -18.20
C ILE A 150 1.76 -4.50 -17.41
N GLU A 151 2.48 -4.64 -16.31
CA GLU A 151 2.38 -5.77 -15.38
C GLU A 151 2.61 -5.34 -13.94
N ALA A 152 2.02 -6.05 -12.99
CA ALA A 152 2.41 -5.97 -11.59
C ALA A 152 3.64 -6.86 -11.35
N GLU A 153 4.62 -6.37 -10.61
CA GLU A 153 5.72 -7.20 -10.11
C GLU A 153 5.22 -8.12 -8.98
N ALA A 154 6.02 -9.13 -8.63
CA ALA A 154 5.71 -10.00 -7.49
C ALA A 154 5.53 -9.16 -6.20
N ASP A 155 4.46 -9.43 -5.45
CA ASP A 155 4.16 -8.71 -4.23
C ASP A 155 5.16 -9.06 -3.11
N GLN A 156 5.65 -8.03 -2.43
CA GLN A 156 6.61 -8.13 -1.34
C GLN A 156 5.86 -7.96 -0.01
N ALA A 157 5.06 -8.95 0.36
CA ALA A 157 4.23 -8.93 1.57
C ALA A 157 4.99 -8.75 2.89
N HIS A 158 6.25 -9.17 2.93
CA HIS A 158 7.10 -9.14 4.12
C HIS A 158 7.78 -7.78 4.37
N VAL A 159 7.54 -6.76 3.53
CA VAL A 159 8.18 -5.45 3.69
C VAL A 159 7.67 -4.79 4.98
N PRO A 160 8.56 -4.49 5.94
CA PRO A 160 8.18 -3.85 7.18
C PRO A 160 7.72 -2.41 6.91
N CYS A 161 6.85 -1.90 7.77
CA CYS A 161 6.51 -0.48 7.72
C CYS A 161 7.74 0.38 8.03
N PRO A 162 7.95 1.50 7.30
CA PRO A 162 9.01 2.44 7.62
C PRO A 162 8.79 3.03 9.03
N ALA A 163 9.88 3.28 9.76
CA ALA A 163 9.81 3.82 11.13
C ALA A 163 9.10 5.18 11.19
N LEU A 164 9.38 6.06 10.21
CA LEU A 164 8.57 7.24 9.94
C LEU A 164 7.50 6.89 8.91
N GLN A 165 6.24 6.86 9.32
CA GLN A 165 5.14 6.78 8.38
C GLN A 165 5.03 8.09 7.61
N ARG A 166 5.40 8.04 6.34
CA ARG A 166 5.18 9.15 5.42
C ARG A 166 3.77 9.06 4.86
N GLU A 167 3.14 10.20 4.67
CA GLU A 167 1.86 10.28 3.98
C GLU A 167 1.97 9.68 2.56
N PRO A 168 0.91 9.00 2.07
CA PRO A 168 0.85 8.53 0.69
C PRO A 168 0.90 9.69 -0.30
N LEU A 169 1.60 9.54 -1.41
CA LEU A 169 1.65 10.60 -2.42
C LEU A 169 0.25 10.87 -2.96
N PRO A 170 -0.15 12.15 -3.07
CA PRO A 170 -1.39 12.50 -3.73
C PRO A 170 -1.28 12.26 -5.24
N GLU A 171 -2.38 12.48 -5.97
CA GLU A 171 -2.32 12.47 -7.43
C GLU A 171 -1.33 13.52 -7.95
N PRO A 172 -0.54 13.18 -8.98
CA PRO A 172 0.30 14.13 -9.69
C PRO A 172 -0.52 15.32 -10.21
N ARG A 173 -0.23 16.54 -9.74
CA ARG A 173 -0.94 17.77 -10.18
C ARG A 173 -0.39 18.36 -11.48
N CYS A 174 0.72 17.83 -11.98
CA CYS A 174 1.40 18.34 -13.17
C CYS A 174 1.63 17.23 -14.18
N THR A 175 1.74 17.61 -15.44
CA THR A 175 2.18 16.71 -16.51
C THR A 175 3.70 16.69 -16.62
N PHE A 176 4.27 15.60 -17.13
CA PHE A 176 5.70 15.54 -17.44
C PHE A 176 6.11 16.53 -18.53
N ALA A 177 5.22 16.86 -19.45
CA ALA A 177 5.41 17.95 -20.40
C ALA A 177 5.63 19.30 -19.70
N ALA A 178 4.90 19.57 -18.59
CA ALA A 178 5.08 20.79 -17.82
C ALA A 178 6.46 20.85 -17.14
N ILE A 179 6.94 19.73 -16.62
CA ILE A 179 8.29 19.63 -16.02
C ILE A 179 9.36 19.85 -17.10
N TRP A 180 9.18 19.26 -18.29
CA TRP A 180 10.05 19.50 -19.44
C TRP A 180 10.09 20.96 -19.89
N ARG A 181 8.97 21.69 -19.81
CA ARG A 181 8.98 23.15 -20.09
C ARG A 181 9.93 23.89 -19.15
N HIS A 182 10.06 23.49 -17.88
CA HIS A 182 11.05 24.05 -16.96
C HIS A 182 12.47 23.71 -17.40
N ALA A 183 12.74 22.44 -17.74
CA ALA A 183 14.05 22.01 -18.23
C ALA A 183 14.50 22.78 -19.48
N ARG A 184 13.60 23.05 -20.44
CA ARG A 184 13.92 23.84 -21.64
C ARG A 184 14.32 25.27 -21.31
N LYS A 185 13.72 25.90 -20.29
CA LYS A 185 14.14 27.23 -19.81
C LYS A 185 15.57 27.21 -19.26
N LEU A 186 16.04 26.06 -18.78
CA LEU A 186 17.42 25.82 -18.34
C LEU A 186 18.36 25.39 -19.48
N GLY A 187 17.91 25.43 -20.73
CA GLY A 187 18.72 25.08 -21.91
C GLY A 187 18.72 23.59 -22.28
N ALA A 188 17.78 22.79 -21.77
CA ALA A 188 17.69 21.38 -22.15
C ALA A 188 17.37 21.19 -23.64
N ASN A 189 18.11 20.28 -24.30
CA ASN A 189 17.81 19.86 -25.67
C ASN A 189 16.46 19.12 -25.72
N PRO A 190 15.47 19.57 -26.52
CA PRO A 190 14.15 18.92 -26.62
C PRO A 190 14.17 17.50 -27.20
N GLU A 191 15.25 17.12 -27.90
CA GLU A 191 15.45 15.76 -28.41
C GLU A 191 15.94 14.79 -27.33
N GLY A 192 16.36 15.32 -26.18
CA GLY A 192 16.78 14.54 -25.04
C GLY A 192 15.69 13.60 -24.50
N ARG A 193 16.13 12.66 -23.67
CA ARG A 193 15.26 11.69 -23.00
C ARG A 193 15.57 11.75 -21.52
N ALA A 194 14.63 12.25 -20.74
CA ALA A 194 14.83 12.51 -19.32
C ALA A 194 14.39 11.32 -18.47
N ARG A 195 14.95 11.28 -17.27
CA ARG A 195 14.42 10.53 -16.15
C ARG A 195 13.61 11.49 -15.28
N ILE A 196 12.36 11.14 -15.00
CA ILE A 196 11.48 11.92 -14.13
C ILE A 196 10.96 11.03 -13.02
N GLU A 197 11.15 11.44 -11.77
CA GLU A 197 10.65 10.76 -10.58
C GLU A 197 9.59 11.62 -9.89
N TYR A 198 8.47 11.03 -9.49
CA TYR A 198 7.51 11.64 -8.55
C TYR A 198 7.66 10.94 -7.20
N TYR A 199 8.03 11.70 -6.16
CA TYR A 199 8.46 11.14 -4.88
C TYR A 199 8.07 12.02 -3.71
N ARG A 200 8.22 11.48 -2.48
CA ARG A 200 8.04 12.25 -1.25
C ARG A 200 9.38 12.86 -0.82
N ALA A 201 9.53 14.15 -1.03
CA ALA A 201 10.64 14.94 -0.51
C ALA A 201 10.37 15.42 0.93
N ALA A 202 11.36 16.03 1.58
CA ALA A 202 11.22 16.60 2.91
C ALA A 202 10.18 17.73 2.95
N ALA A 203 10.11 18.53 1.90
CA ALA A 203 9.11 19.61 1.79
C ALA A 203 7.69 19.14 1.43
N GLY A 204 7.52 17.90 0.94
CA GLY A 204 6.22 17.37 0.47
C GLY A 204 6.34 16.54 -0.82
N PRO A 205 5.24 16.38 -1.60
CA PRO A 205 5.30 15.76 -2.91
C PRO A 205 6.21 16.58 -3.84
N ALA A 206 7.05 15.90 -4.62
CA ALA A 206 8.00 16.57 -5.48
C ALA A 206 8.27 15.76 -6.74
N TYR A 207 8.73 16.45 -7.78
CA TYR A 207 9.28 15.85 -8.98
C TYR A 207 10.79 16.03 -9.00
N ARG A 208 11.53 14.99 -9.38
CA ARG A 208 12.95 15.07 -9.71
C ARG A 208 13.11 14.91 -11.22
N PHE A 209 13.82 15.83 -11.84
CA PHE A 209 14.15 15.77 -13.25
C PHE A 209 15.65 15.59 -13.40
N GLU A 210 16.04 14.67 -14.27
CA GLU A 210 17.42 14.45 -14.66
C GLU A 210 17.49 14.20 -16.17
N LEU A 211 18.38 14.92 -16.85
CA LEU A 211 18.67 14.68 -18.26
C LEU A 211 20.07 14.03 -18.40
N PRO A 212 20.14 12.72 -18.69
CA PRO A 212 21.40 11.99 -18.80
C PRO A 212 22.37 12.66 -19.79
N GLY A 213 23.67 12.63 -19.44
CA GLY A 213 24.72 13.24 -20.25
C GLY A 213 24.80 14.77 -20.15
N THR A 214 24.01 15.39 -19.27
CA THR A 214 24.03 16.85 -19.05
C THR A 214 24.13 17.18 -17.56
N SER A 215 24.41 18.45 -17.24
CA SER A 215 24.34 18.96 -15.86
C SER A 215 22.92 19.33 -15.42
N ILE A 216 21.91 19.19 -16.29
CA ILE A 216 20.55 19.62 -16.03
C ILE A 216 19.86 18.61 -15.11
N ARG A 217 19.82 18.97 -13.84
CA ARG A 217 19.10 18.26 -12.78
C ARG A 217 18.43 19.27 -11.87
N PHE A 218 17.20 19.02 -11.48
CA PHE A 218 16.47 19.86 -10.54
C PHE A 218 15.36 19.07 -9.85
N SER A 219 14.77 19.68 -8.81
CA SER A 219 13.56 19.16 -8.19
C SER A 219 12.52 20.26 -8.10
N LEU A 220 11.28 19.95 -8.46
CA LEU A 220 10.14 20.87 -8.33
C LEU A 220 9.22 20.37 -7.23
N TYR A 221 8.56 21.30 -6.55
CA TYR A 221 7.47 20.97 -5.65
C TYR A 221 6.29 20.37 -6.43
N GLY A 222 5.35 19.72 -5.73
CA GLY A 222 4.26 18.95 -6.34
C GLY A 222 3.29 19.75 -7.22
N ASP A 223 3.33 21.09 -7.15
CA ASP A 223 2.61 22.02 -8.02
C ASP A 223 3.40 22.45 -9.28
N CYS A 224 4.68 22.08 -9.37
CA CYS A 224 5.61 22.42 -10.44
C CYS A 224 5.89 23.92 -10.64
N GLU A 225 5.51 24.75 -9.67
CA GLU A 225 5.72 26.20 -9.73
C GLU A 225 7.03 26.60 -9.06
N ARG A 226 7.41 25.85 -8.01
CA ARG A 226 8.58 26.16 -7.19
C ARG A 226 9.67 25.11 -7.32
N GLN A 227 10.89 25.55 -7.63
CA GLN A 227 12.08 24.69 -7.56
C GLN A 227 12.53 24.54 -6.10
N LEU A 228 12.80 23.31 -5.70
CA LEU A 228 13.25 22.96 -4.35
C LEU A 228 14.76 23.12 -4.22
N THR A 229 15.19 23.53 -3.02
CA THR A 229 16.60 23.50 -2.63
C THR A 229 17.06 22.06 -2.31
N THR A 230 18.37 21.83 -2.23
CA THR A 230 18.93 20.50 -1.92
C THR A 230 18.40 19.91 -0.61
N GLY A 231 18.23 20.74 0.44
CA GLY A 231 17.70 20.29 1.73
C GLY A 231 16.21 19.92 1.68
N GLU A 232 15.42 20.65 0.89
CA GLU A 232 14.00 20.37 0.71
C GLU A 232 13.75 19.14 -0.17
N ALA A 233 14.64 18.89 -1.14
CA ALA A 233 14.54 17.81 -2.13
C ALA A 233 14.96 16.43 -1.59
N VAL A 234 15.33 16.31 -0.31
CA VAL A 234 15.76 15.05 0.31
C VAL A 234 14.62 14.02 0.29
N GLY A 235 14.85 12.88 -0.34
CA GLY A 235 13.88 11.78 -0.46
C GLY A 235 14.18 10.91 -1.69
N SER A 236 13.46 9.80 -1.82
CA SER A 236 13.59 8.87 -2.95
C SER A 236 12.29 8.12 -3.20
N VAL A 237 12.15 7.56 -4.40
CA VAL A 237 11.13 6.56 -4.68
C VAL A 237 11.60 5.22 -4.10
N PRO A 238 10.77 4.54 -3.28
CA PRO A 238 11.10 3.22 -2.75
C PRO A 238 10.99 2.11 -3.81
#